data_AF-A0A0F8XHR4-F1
#
_entry.id   AF-A0A0F8XHR4-F1
#
_cell.length_a   1.000
_cell.length_b   1.000
_cell.length_c   1.000
_cell.angle_alpha   90.00
_cell.angle_beta   90.00
_cell.angle_gamma   90.00
#
_symmetry.space_group_name_H-M   'P 1'
#
loop_
_entity.id
_entity.type
_entity.pdbx_description
1 polymer ?
#
loop_
_entity_poly.entity_id
_entity_poly.type
_entity_poly.pdbx_seq_one_letter_code
_entity_poly.pdbx_strand_id
1 'polypeptide(L)'
;MSFRLQPTPPARPNRCQLFGPGSRPAIFEKMANSAADVINLDLEDSVAPDDKPEARKNIIQAIGDIDWGNKQLSVRINGLDTPYWYRDVVDLLE
;
A
#
# COMPACT_ATOMS: atom_id res chain seq x y z
N MET A 1 28.51 -1.02 -21.53
CA MET A 1 28.02 -2.23 -20.84
C MET A 1 28.77 -2.38 -19.52
N SER A 2 28.07 -2.73 -18.44
CA SER A 2 28.71 -3.00 -17.13
C SER A 2 29.31 -4.41 -17.14
N PHE A 3 30.53 -4.58 -16.61
CA PHE A 3 31.16 -5.88 -16.40
C PHE A 3 30.86 -6.48 -15.02
N ARG A 4 29.90 -5.92 -14.30
CA ARG A 4 29.50 -6.39 -12.96
C ARG A 4 28.37 -7.41 -13.08
N LEU A 5 28.34 -8.36 -12.14
CA LEU A 5 27.18 -9.21 -11.92
C LEU A 5 25.96 -8.35 -11.58
N GLN A 6 24.77 -8.80 -11.97
CA GLN A 6 23.53 -8.15 -11.58
C GLN A 6 23.40 -8.17 -10.05
N PRO A 7 23.04 -7.04 -9.41
CA PRO A 7 22.79 -7.01 -7.98
C PRO A 7 21.72 -8.04 -7.59
N THR A 8 21.91 -8.70 -6.45
CA THR A 8 20.91 -9.61 -5.90
C THR A 8 19.65 -8.81 -5.53
N PRO A 9 18.43 -9.27 -5.89
CA PRO A 9 17.20 -8.61 -5.49
C PRO A 9 16.98 -8.72 -3.97
N PRO A 10 16.05 -7.95 -3.39
CA PRO A 10 15.68 -8.07 -1.98
C PRO A 10 15.31 -9.51 -1.61
N ALA A 11 15.95 -10.06 -0.57
CA ALA A 11 15.73 -11.41 -0.09
C ALA A 11 14.49 -11.48 0.84
N ARG A 12 13.31 -11.19 0.29
CA ARG A 12 12.02 -11.28 1.00
C ARG A 12 10.98 -12.08 0.20
N PRO A 13 10.07 -12.82 0.86
CA PRO A 13 8.92 -13.42 0.19
C PRO A 13 8.08 -12.36 -0.54
N ASN A 14 7.66 -12.67 -1.77
CA ASN A 14 6.84 -11.79 -2.60
C ASN A 14 5.96 -12.60 -3.57
N ARG A 15 5.46 -13.76 -3.11
CA ARG A 15 4.71 -14.74 -3.92
C ARG A 15 3.29 -14.27 -4.21
N CYS A 16 2.71 -13.52 -3.29
CA CYS A 16 1.36 -12.98 -3.40
C CYS A 16 1.32 -11.55 -2.84
N GLN A 17 0.72 -10.66 -3.62
CA GLN A 17 0.46 -9.27 -3.26
C GLN A 17 -1.06 -9.07 -3.23
N LEU A 18 -1.62 -8.89 -2.03
CA LEU A 18 -3.06 -8.76 -1.84
C LEU A 18 -3.46 -7.28 -1.84
N PHE A 19 -4.39 -6.92 -2.72
CA PHE A 19 -4.91 -5.55 -2.85
C PHE A 19 -6.21 -5.37 -2.10
N GLY A 20 -6.38 -4.21 -1.47
CA GLY A 20 -7.62 -3.78 -0.84
C GLY A 20 -7.79 -2.26 -0.92
N PRO A 21 -8.98 -1.75 -1.28
CA PRO A 21 -9.24 -0.32 -1.38
C PRO A 21 -9.12 0.36 -0.01
N GLY A 22 -8.44 1.50 0.03
CA GLY A 22 -8.33 2.37 1.21
C GLY A 22 -9.69 2.89 1.72
N SER A 23 -10.71 2.92 0.85
CA SER A 23 -12.08 3.32 1.18
C SER A 23 -12.88 2.27 1.97
N ARG A 24 -12.33 1.06 2.21
CA ARG A 24 -13.04 -0.02 2.92
C ARG A 24 -12.27 -0.54 4.14
N PRO A 25 -12.16 0.22 5.23
CA PRO A 25 -11.36 -0.17 6.39
C PRO A 25 -11.79 -1.52 7.03
N ALA A 26 -13.07 -1.89 6.89
CA ALA A 26 -13.61 -3.17 7.41
C ALA A 26 -12.94 -4.44 6.84
N ILE A 27 -12.12 -4.35 5.79
CA ILE A 27 -11.38 -5.51 5.26
C ILE A 27 -9.92 -5.57 5.71
N PHE A 28 -9.36 -4.53 6.33
CA PHE A 28 -7.92 -4.46 6.62
C PHE A 28 -7.45 -5.55 7.60
N GLU A 29 -8.18 -5.79 8.70
CA GLU A 29 -7.87 -6.89 9.62
C GLU A 29 -7.94 -8.26 8.92
N LYS A 30 -8.86 -8.44 7.96
CA LYS A 30 -8.94 -9.68 7.17
C LYS A 30 -7.72 -9.83 6.25
N MET A 31 -7.24 -8.72 5.69
CA MET A 31 -6.02 -8.70 4.89
C MET A 31 -4.79 -9.01 5.76
N ALA A 32 -4.68 -8.43 6.95
CA ALA A 32 -3.64 -8.71 7.93
C ALA A 32 -3.64 -10.18 8.39
N ASN A 33 -4.80 -10.83 8.45
CA ASN A 33 -4.91 -12.25 8.79
C ASN A 33 -4.79 -13.21 7.58
N SER A 34 -4.54 -12.69 6.37
CA SER A 34 -4.41 -13.51 5.16
C SER A 34 -3.08 -14.27 5.09
N ALA A 35 -2.95 -15.21 4.13
CA ALA A 35 -1.69 -15.88 3.83
C ALA A 35 -0.77 -15.10 2.86
N ALA A 36 -1.14 -13.86 2.48
CA ALA A 36 -0.35 -13.07 1.54
C ALA A 36 0.98 -12.59 2.17
N ASP A 37 2.02 -12.55 1.34
CA ASP A 37 3.35 -12.05 1.73
C ASP A 37 3.37 -10.52 1.81
N VAL A 38 2.64 -9.86 0.90
CA VAL A 38 2.59 -8.38 0.78
C VAL A 38 1.14 -7.92 0.78
N ILE A 39 0.89 -6.82 1.49
CA ILE A 39 -0.39 -6.10 1.50
C ILE A 39 -0.21 -4.80 0.74
N ASN A 40 -1.10 -4.55 -0.21
CA ASN A 40 -1.23 -3.27 -0.88
C ASN A 40 -2.55 -2.62 -0.47
N LEU A 41 -2.44 -1.56 0.34
CA LEU A 41 -3.55 -0.65 0.59
C LEU A 41 -3.62 0.36 -0.56
N ASP A 42 -4.77 0.46 -1.20
CA ASP A 42 -4.87 1.16 -2.49
C ASP A 42 -5.53 2.54 -2.36
N LEU A 43 -4.92 3.55 -3.00
CA LEU A 43 -5.48 4.90 -3.17
C LEU A 43 -5.84 5.22 -4.63
N GLU A 44 -5.51 4.35 -5.57
CA GLU A 44 -5.64 4.61 -7.00
C GLU A 44 -6.97 4.04 -7.56
N ASP A 45 -6.94 3.11 -8.50
CA ASP A 45 -8.10 2.76 -9.34
C ASP A 45 -9.25 2.06 -8.59
N SER A 46 -8.99 1.45 -7.43
CA SER A 46 -10.07 0.84 -6.63
C SER A 46 -10.78 1.83 -5.70
N VAL A 47 -10.39 3.11 -5.72
CA VAL A 47 -10.96 4.17 -4.88
C VAL A 47 -11.51 5.30 -5.76
N ALA A 48 -12.81 5.57 -5.63
CA ALA A 48 -13.46 6.65 -6.36
C ALA A 48 -12.82 8.02 -6.03
N PRO A 49 -12.78 8.98 -6.97
CA PRO A 49 -12.11 10.28 -6.77
C PRO A 49 -12.52 11.01 -5.49
N ASP A 50 -13.81 11.00 -5.17
CA ASP A 50 -14.37 11.68 -3.99
C ASP A 50 -13.98 10.99 -2.66
N ASP A 51 -13.67 9.69 -2.72
CA ASP A 51 -13.29 8.90 -1.55
C ASP A 51 -11.78 8.98 -1.25
N LYS A 52 -10.94 9.45 -2.18
CA LYS A 52 -9.48 9.46 -2.03
C LYS A 52 -8.97 10.16 -0.77
N PRO A 53 -9.49 11.35 -0.37
CA PRO A 53 -9.07 12.00 0.87
C PRO A 53 -9.37 11.16 2.11
N GLU A 54 -10.52 10.50 2.16
CA GLU A 54 -10.90 9.68 3.31
C GLU A 54 -10.17 8.34 3.31
N ALA A 55 -9.99 7.73 2.14
CA ALA A 55 -9.17 6.54 1.98
C ALA A 55 -7.74 6.75 2.46
N ARG A 56 -7.14 7.92 2.23
CA ARG A 56 -5.81 8.27 2.75
C ARG A 56 -5.76 8.26 4.27
N LYS A 57 -6.73 8.90 4.93
CA LYS A 57 -6.83 8.89 6.40
C LYS A 57 -7.01 7.48 6.94
N ASN A 58 -7.89 6.69 6.32
CA ASN A 58 -8.11 5.30 6.72
C ASN A 58 -6.82 4.47 6.64
N ILE A 59 -6.03 4.67 5.58
CA ILE A 59 -4.74 3.97 5.41
C ILE A 59 -3.74 4.41 6.48
N ILE A 60 -3.58 5.72 6.72
CA ILE A 60 -2.68 6.26 7.76
C ILE A 60 -3.05 5.67 9.12
N GLN A 61 -4.33 5.69 9.46
CA GLN A 61 -4.83 5.09 10.70
C GLN A 61 -4.53 3.59 10.75
N ALA A 62 -4.82 2.85 9.68
CA ALA A 62 -4.59 1.41 9.62
C ALA A 62 -3.12 1.01 9.71
N ILE A 63 -2.19 1.85 9.24
CA ILE A 63 -0.75 1.62 9.39
C ILE A 63 -0.34 1.63 10.87
N GLY A 64 -0.95 2.52 11.68
CA GLY A 64 -0.67 2.63 13.12
C GLY A 64 -1.47 1.66 14.01
N ASP A 65 -2.73 1.40 13.66
CA ASP A 65 -3.69 0.74 14.55
C ASP A 65 -3.75 -0.79 14.36
N ILE A 66 -3.46 -1.29 13.16
CA ILE A 66 -3.61 -2.72 12.83
C ILE A 66 -2.28 -3.46 13.02
N ASP A 67 -2.36 -4.64 13.65
CA ASP A 67 -1.24 -5.58 13.67
C ASP A 67 -1.09 -6.28 12.30
N TRP A 68 -0.15 -5.81 11.50
CA TRP A 68 0.19 -6.39 10.20
C TRP A 68 1.15 -7.59 10.31
N GLY A 69 1.63 -7.93 11.51
CA GLY A 69 2.63 -8.96 11.74
C GLY A 69 3.88 -8.77 10.87
N ASN A 70 4.32 -9.85 10.21
CA ASN A 70 5.52 -9.87 9.38
C ASN A 70 5.26 -9.60 7.89
N LYS A 71 4.10 -9.02 7.55
CA LYS A 71 3.78 -8.73 6.14
C LYS A 71 4.59 -7.55 5.64
N GLN A 72 4.94 -7.59 4.35
CA GLN A 72 5.39 -6.37 3.69
C GLN A 72 4.16 -5.46 3.49
N LEU A 73 4.07 -4.39 4.26
CA LEU A 73 3.05 -3.37 4.06
C LEU A 73 3.48 -2.41 2.96
N SER A 74 2.56 -2.10 2.06
CA SER A 74 2.76 -1.19 0.94
C SER A 74 1.48 -0.42 0.65
N VAL A 75 1.63 0.78 0.10
CA VAL A 75 0.52 1.64 -0.34
C VAL A 75 0.71 1.94 -1.82
N ARG A 76 -0.33 1.70 -2.62
CA ARG A 76 -0.36 2.16 -4.01
C ARG A 76 -0.90 3.58 -4.06
N ILE A 77 -0.01 4.54 -4.27
CA ILE A 77 -0.36 5.96 -4.44
C ILE A 77 -1.02 6.21 -5.79
N ASN A 78 -1.66 7.37 -5.94
CA ASN A 78 -2.20 7.81 -7.22
C ASN A 78 -1.10 8.12 -8.25
N GLY A 79 -1.46 8.10 -9.53
CA GLY A 79 -0.58 8.44 -10.65
C GLY A 79 -0.04 9.87 -10.60
N LEU A 80 1.18 10.07 -11.11
CA LEU A 80 1.88 11.36 -11.11
C LEU A 80 1.19 12.44 -11.97
N ASP A 81 0.30 12.03 -12.86
CA ASP A 81 -0.55 12.86 -13.71
C ASP A 81 -1.86 13.30 -13.03
N THR A 82 -2.10 12.86 -11.80
CA THR A 82 -3.29 13.22 -11.00
C THR A 82 -2.96 14.31 -9.98
N PRO A 83 -3.95 15.07 -9.49
CA PRO A 83 -3.72 16.02 -8.40
C PRO A 83 -3.53 15.34 -7.02
N TYR A 84 -3.65 14.01 -6.91
CA TYR A 84 -3.71 13.32 -5.62
C TYR A 84 -2.35 12.82 -5.12
N TRP A 85 -1.45 12.42 -6.03
CA TRP A 85 -0.22 11.69 -5.68
C TRP A 85 0.65 12.41 -4.65
N TYR A 86 0.79 13.75 -4.79
CA TYR A 86 1.69 14.52 -3.94
C TYR A 86 1.21 14.49 -2.49
N ARG A 87 -0.12 14.53 -2.30
CA ARG A 87 -0.75 14.51 -0.99
C ARG A 87 -0.73 13.11 -0.39
N ASP A 88 -0.86 12.08 -1.22
CA ASP A 88 -0.65 10.70 -0.78
C ASP A 88 0.73 10.53 -0.16
N VAL A 89 1.79 10.99 -0.85
CA VAL A 89 3.17 10.84 -0.36
C VAL A 89 3.45 11.67 0.89
N VAL A 90 3.01 12.93 0.93
CA VAL A 90 3.24 13.80 2.08
C VAL A 90 2.53 13.27 3.33
N ASP A 91 1.21 13.06 3.27
CA ASP A 91 0.45 12.70 4.47
C ASP A 91 0.79 11.27 4.96
N LEU A 92 1.32 10.38 4.11
CA LEU A 92 1.78 9.04 4.53
C LEU A 92 3.14 9.03 5.22
N LEU A 93 3.96 10.07 5.03
CA LEU A 93 5.33 10.16 5.56
C LEU A 93 5.49 11.14 6.73
N GLU A 94 4.50 12.01 6.95
CA GLU A 94 4.40 12.87 8.13
C GLU A 94 3.94 12.08 9.37
#